data_AF-A0A7S0XGR6-F1
#
_entry.id   AF-A0A7S0XGR6-F1
#
_cell.length_a   1.000
_cell.length_b   1.000
_cell.length_c   1.000
_cell.angle_alpha   90.00
_cell.angle_beta   90.00
_cell.angle_gamma   90.00
#
_symmetry.space_group_name_H-M   'P 1'
#
loop_
_entity.id
_entity.type
_entity.pdbx_description
1 polymer ?
#
loop_
_entity_poly.entity_id
_entity_poly.type
_entity_poly.pdbx_seq_one_letter_code
_entity_poly.pdbx_strand_id
1 'polypeptide(L)'
;GGGVGRERRRQFPHPTPDALRAAREMVLYCDDDVLVINKPAGLAVAPGPGRFGTRSVDSLRPALTFDAREPPRLVHRLDRDTSGCLILARNPAAAYALSAYFRRKAEEAAVEAAAEAAALLDIAGGEARSLEEWALGPSNRVGTTEVASHRSAGLGAAPP
;
A
#
# COMPACT_ATOMS: atom_id res chain seq x y z
N GLY A 1 -26.33 -28.92 29.98
CA GLY A 1 -25.06 -29.35 29.37
C GLY A 1 -24.72 -28.37 28.27
N GLY A 2 -23.72 -27.52 28.51
CA GLY A 2 -23.33 -26.45 27.59
C GLY A 2 -22.26 -26.88 26.60
N GLY A 3 -22.35 -26.33 25.39
CA GLY A 3 -21.21 -25.88 24.59
C GLY A 3 -20.39 -26.92 23.84
N VAL A 4 -20.66 -27.05 22.54
CA VAL A 4 -19.59 -27.23 21.54
C VAL A 4 -19.99 -26.52 20.24
N GLY A 5 -19.89 -25.19 20.27
CA GLY A 5 -19.75 -24.42 19.04
C GLY A 5 -18.41 -24.79 18.43
N ARG A 6 -18.42 -25.72 17.47
CA ARG A 6 -17.25 -26.02 16.65
C ARG A 6 -16.88 -24.76 15.89
N GLU A 7 -15.87 -24.05 16.38
CA GLU A 7 -15.18 -23.02 15.60
C GLU A 7 -14.79 -23.66 14.27
N ARG A 8 -15.52 -23.32 13.21
CA ARG A 8 -15.06 -23.60 11.86
C ARG A 8 -13.75 -22.84 11.73
N ARG A 9 -12.61 -23.52 11.90
CA ARG A 9 -11.32 -23.06 11.40
C ARG A 9 -11.61 -22.61 9.98
N ARG A 10 -11.63 -21.30 9.76
CA ARG A 10 -11.91 -20.71 8.45
C ARG A 10 -10.77 -21.22 7.55
N GLN A 11 -11.05 -22.25 6.76
CA GLN A 11 -10.05 -22.83 5.87
C GLN A 11 -9.62 -21.73 4.91
N PHE A 12 -8.36 -21.32 5.03
CA PHE A 12 -7.75 -20.39 4.11
C PHE A 12 -7.52 -21.15 2.80
N PRO A 13 -8.07 -20.72 1.66
CA PRO A 13 -7.66 -21.27 0.39
C PRO A 13 -6.16 -21.02 0.24
N HIS A 14 -5.38 -22.10 0.20
CA HIS A 14 -3.97 -22.01 -0.10
C HIS A 14 -3.80 -21.46 -1.53
N PRO A 15 -2.85 -20.55 -1.77
CA PRO A 15 -2.56 -20.08 -3.12
C PRO A 15 -2.22 -21.27 -4.03
N THR A 16 -2.79 -21.27 -5.24
CA THR A 16 -2.53 -22.32 -6.23
C THR A 16 -1.06 -22.32 -6.66
N PRO A 17 -0.50 -23.46 -7.13
CA PRO A 17 0.86 -23.50 -7.66
C PRO A 17 1.14 -22.44 -8.74
N ASP A 18 0.17 -22.20 -9.62
CA ASP A 18 0.28 -21.15 -10.66
C ASP A 18 0.35 -19.75 -10.06
N ALA A 19 -0.41 -19.47 -9.00
CA ALA A 19 -0.34 -18.19 -8.31
C ALA A 19 1.02 -17.97 -7.65
N LEU A 20 1.66 -19.03 -7.15
CA LEU A 20 3.00 -18.99 -6.57
C LEU A 20 4.09 -18.81 -7.65
N ARG A 21 3.91 -19.42 -8.84
CA ARG A 21 4.79 -19.20 -9.99
C ARG A 21 4.71 -17.74 -10.47
N ALA A 22 3.49 -17.26 -10.69
CA ALA A 22 3.24 -15.86 -11.06
C ALA A 22 3.80 -14.89 -10.01
N ALA A 23 3.83 -15.28 -8.72
CA ALA A 23 4.48 -14.48 -7.68
C ALA A 23 5.97 -14.26 -7.93
N ARG A 24 6.68 -15.32 -8.35
CA ARG A 24 8.12 -15.24 -8.63
C ARG A 24 8.43 -14.47 -9.90
N GLU A 25 7.55 -14.51 -10.89
CA GLU A 25 7.68 -13.73 -12.14
C GLU A 25 7.53 -12.22 -11.91
N MET A 26 6.91 -11.79 -10.80
CA MET A 26 6.81 -10.38 -10.43
C MET A 26 8.13 -9.81 -9.86
N VAL A 27 9.13 -10.63 -9.54
CA VAL A 27 10.36 -10.15 -8.88
C VAL A 27 11.20 -9.30 -9.83
N LEU A 28 11.53 -8.08 -9.39
CA LEU A 28 12.39 -7.15 -10.10
C LEU A 28 13.82 -7.15 -9.54
N TYR A 29 13.97 -7.35 -8.23
CA TYR A 29 15.24 -7.31 -7.53
C TYR A 29 15.18 -8.11 -6.23
N CYS A 30 16.28 -8.77 -5.86
CA CYS A 30 16.40 -9.53 -4.61
C CYS A 30 17.87 -9.54 -4.16
N ASP A 31 18.15 -9.07 -2.94
CA ASP A 31 19.44 -9.22 -2.23
C ASP A 31 19.18 -9.71 -0.80
N ASP A 32 20.17 -9.74 0.09
CA ASP A 32 20.03 -10.27 1.45
C ASP A 32 19.04 -9.51 2.35
N ASP A 33 18.74 -8.25 2.03
CA ASP A 33 17.94 -7.34 2.84
C ASP A 33 16.56 -7.04 2.23
N VAL A 34 16.50 -6.94 0.91
CA VAL A 34 15.40 -6.33 0.16
C VAL A 34 14.94 -7.23 -0.97
N LEU A 35 13.62 -7.31 -1.11
CA LEU A 35 12.94 -7.88 -2.28
C LEU A 35 12.05 -6.79 -2.90
N VAL A 36 12.19 -6.57 -4.20
CA VAL A 36 11.33 -5.66 -4.97
C VAL A 36 10.50 -6.48 -5.96
N ILE A 37 9.19 -6.26 -5.96
CA ILE A 37 8.27 -6.88 -6.93
C ILE A 37 7.54 -5.81 -7.73
N ASN A 38 7.21 -6.13 -8.99
CA ASN A 38 6.24 -5.41 -9.80
C ASN A 38 4.83 -5.88 -9.45
N LYS A 39 4.14 -5.16 -8.55
CA LYS A 39 2.76 -5.48 -8.18
C LYS A 39 1.82 -5.05 -9.31
N PRO A 40 1.04 -5.95 -9.92
CA PRO A 40 0.03 -5.56 -10.89
C PRO A 40 -1.13 -4.83 -10.22
N ALA A 41 -1.86 -4.04 -11.00
CA ALA A 41 -3.17 -3.51 -10.61
C ALA A 41 -4.16 -4.68 -10.38
N GLY A 42 -5.12 -4.48 -9.48
CA GLY A 42 -6.09 -5.49 -9.06
C GLY A 42 -5.58 -6.47 -7.98
N LEU A 43 -4.28 -6.51 -7.70
CA LEU A 43 -3.70 -7.30 -6.61
C LEU A 43 -3.55 -6.46 -5.34
N ALA A 44 -4.28 -6.83 -4.29
CA ALA A 44 -4.16 -6.17 -2.99
C ALA A 44 -2.83 -6.53 -2.29
N VAL A 45 -2.25 -5.59 -1.55
CA VAL A 45 -1.06 -5.86 -0.73
C VAL A 45 -1.40 -6.79 0.44
N ALA A 46 -2.44 -6.46 1.19
CA ALA A 46 -2.96 -7.29 2.27
C ALA A 46 -4.49 -7.45 2.12
N PRO A 47 -5.08 -8.53 2.66
CA PRO A 47 -6.52 -8.72 2.66
C PRO A 47 -7.22 -7.60 3.43
N GLY A 48 -8.36 -7.12 2.91
CA GLY A 48 -9.23 -6.21 3.66
C GLY A 48 -9.90 -6.91 4.85
N PRO A 49 -10.45 -6.14 5.81
CA PRO A 49 -11.22 -6.69 6.94
C PRO A 49 -12.31 -7.65 6.43
N GLY A 50 -12.37 -8.86 7.00
CA GLY A 50 -13.36 -9.87 6.61
C GLY A 50 -13.08 -10.59 5.29
N ARG A 51 -12.05 -10.21 4.53
CA ARG A 51 -11.68 -10.82 3.23
C ARG A 51 -10.53 -11.83 3.35
N PHE A 52 -10.55 -12.64 4.40
CA PHE A 52 -9.55 -13.68 4.65
C PHE A 52 -9.51 -14.67 3.48
N GLY A 53 -8.30 -15.10 3.08
CA GLY A 53 -8.14 -16.04 1.97
C GLY A 53 -8.23 -15.43 0.56
N THR A 54 -8.38 -14.11 0.44
CA THR A 54 -8.30 -13.46 -0.88
C THR A 54 -6.86 -13.37 -1.38
N ARG A 55 -6.67 -13.57 -2.69
CA ARG A 55 -5.37 -13.41 -3.34
C ARG A 55 -4.83 -12.00 -3.07
N SER A 56 -3.68 -11.95 -2.42
CA SER A 56 -2.97 -10.73 -2.02
C SER A 56 -1.47 -10.98 -2.03
N VAL A 57 -0.66 -9.92 -2.04
CA VAL A 57 0.79 -10.08 -1.87
C VAL A 57 1.10 -10.80 -0.57
N ASP A 58 0.41 -10.47 0.52
CA ASP A 58 0.58 -11.13 1.81
C ASP A 58 0.41 -12.65 1.73
N SER A 59 -0.63 -13.12 1.04
CA SER A 59 -0.87 -14.56 0.82
C SER A 59 0.20 -15.24 -0.06
N LEU A 60 0.94 -14.46 -0.87
CA LEU A 60 1.95 -14.97 -1.80
C LEU A 60 3.38 -14.92 -1.22
N ARG A 61 3.59 -14.24 -0.08
CA ARG A 61 4.91 -14.12 0.59
C ARG A 61 5.64 -15.45 0.79
N PRO A 62 4.98 -16.59 1.11
CA PRO A 62 5.69 -17.86 1.26
C PRO A 62 6.42 -18.32 -0.01
N ALA A 63 5.95 -17.96 -1.21
CA ALA A 63 6.66 -18.25 -2.46
C ALA A 63 7.84 -17.32 -2.75
N LEU A 64 7.92 -16.21 -2.02
CA LEU A 64 8.90 -15.13 -2.14
C LEU A 64 10.01 -15.22 -1.08
N THR A 65 10.07 -16.31 -0.30
CA THR A 65 11.10 -16.51 0.74
C THR A 65 12.50 -16.70 0.15
N PHE A 66 12.60 -17.41 -0.98
CA PHE A 66 13.88 -17.80 -1.59
C PHE A 66 14.80 -18.48 -0.56
N ASP A 67 16.02 -17.96 -0.40
CA ASP A 67 17.07 -18.39 0.53
C ASP A 67 16.96 -17.75 1.94
N ALA A 68 15.97 -16.87 2.18
CA ALA A 68 15.76 -16.29 3.50
C ALA A 68 15.13 -17.30 4.47
N ARG A 69 15.31 -17.06 5.78
CA ARG A 69 14.73 -17.92 6.84
C ARG A 69 13.22 -17.80 6.98
N GLU A 70 12.68 -16.63 6.66
CA GLU A 70 11.27 -16.30 6.85
C GLU A 70 10.70 -15.61 5.60
N PRO A 71 9.38 -15.71 5.34
CA PRO A 71 8.75 -14.95 4.28
C PRO A 71 8.98 -13.44 4.43
N PRO A 72 9.34 -12.72 3.35
CA PRO A 72 9.68 -11.30 3.41
C PRO A 72 8.50 -10.48 3.92
N ARG A 73 8.77 -9.42 4.70
CA ARG A 73 7.79 -8.60 5.42
C ARG A 73 7.31 -7.44 4.57
N LEU A 74 6.01 -7.17 4.63
CA LEU A 74 5.41 -5.98 4.04
C LEU A 74 5.76 -4.75 4.90
N VAL A 75 6.42 -3.76 4.30
CA VAL A 75 6.90 -2.55 5.00
C VAL A 75 6.20 -1.28 4.55
N HIS A 76 5.47 -1.35 3.43
CA HIS A 76 4.58 -0.30 2.93
C HIS A 76 3.45 -0.92 2.11
N ARG A 77 2.57 -0.08 1.57
CA ARG A 77 1.44 -0.54 0.75
C ARG A 77 1.32 0.30 -0.52
N LEU A 78 0.85 -0.35 -1.55
CA LEU A 78 0.21 0.23 -2.72
C LEU A 78 -1.27 -0.17 -2.66
N ASP A 79 -2.14 0.68 -3.19
CA ASP A 79 -3.55 0.33 -3.27
C ASP A 79 -3.78 -0.80 -4.27
N ARG A 80 -4.97 -1.41 -4.16
CA ARG A 80 -5.32 -2.62 -4.91
C ARG A 80 -5.13 -2.40 -6.40
N ASP A 81 -5.63 -1.29 -6.91
CA ASP A 81 -5.69 -0.98 -8.33
C ASP A 81 -4.49 -0.15 -8.81
N THR A 82 -3.56 0.17 -7.91
CA THR A 82 -2.27 0.80 -8.23
C THR A 82 -1.27 -0.26 -8.68
N SER A 83 -0.65 -0.10 -9.85
CA SER A 83 0.49 -0.92 -10.27
C SER A 83 1.82 -0.28 -9.88
N GLY A 84 2.87 -1.07 -9.71
CA GLY A 84 4.22 -0.55 -9.53
C GLY A 84 5.09 -1.31 -8.54
N CYS A 85 6.25 -0.73 -8.22
CA CYS A 85 7.25 -1.33 -7.35
C CYS A 85 6.79 -1.40 -5.90
N LEU A 86 6.67 -2.60 -5.37
CA LEU A 86 6.46 -2.87 -3.95
C LEU A 86 7.75 -3.44 -3.36
N ILE A 87 8.19 -2.86 -2.25
CA ILE A 87 9.40 -3.25 -1.53
C ILE A 87 8.99 -4.08 -0.32
N LEU A 88 9.67 -5.20 -0.13
CA LEU A 88 9.52 -6.10 1.01
C LEU A 88 10.88 -6.29 1.70
N ALA A 89 10.87 -6.44 3.01
CA ALA A 89 12.08 -6.68 3.80
C ALA A 89 12.30 -8.17 4.02
N ARG A 90 13.51 -8.68 3.73
CA ARG A 90 13.82 -10.12 3.85
C ARG A 90 14.28 -10.53 5.25
N ASN A 91 14.65 -9.57 6.10
CA ASN A 91 15.06 -9.81 7.48
C ASN A 91 14.51 -8.75 8.45
N PRO A 92 14.57 -8.99 9.77
CA PRO A 92 14.03 -8.06 10.78
C PRO A 92 14.69 -6.68 10.79
N ALA A 93 16.00 -6.59 10.54
CA ALA A 93 16.71 -5.32 10.54
C ALA A 93 16.27 -4.43 9.38
N ALA A 94 16.22 -4.98 8.16
CA ALA A 94 15.67 -4.31 7.00
C ALA A 94 14.20 -3.91 7.21
N ALA A 95 13.40 -4.77 7.86
CA ALA A 95 11.99 -4.48 8.12
C ALA A 95 11.82 -3.27 9.05
N TYR A 96 12.64 -3.15 10.09
CA TYR A 96 12.64 -2.00 10.99
C TYR A 96 13.03 -0.72 10.24
N ALA A 97 14.16 -0.74 9.52
CA ALA A 97 14.67 0.41 8.80
C ALA A 97 13.70 0.90 7.70
N LEU A 98 13.18 0.00 6.89
CA LEU A 98 12.26 0.34 5.80
C LEU A 98 10.90 0.81 6.35
N SER A 99 10.37 0.19 7.40
CA SER A 99 9.10 0.64 8.02
C SER A 99 9.22 2.05 8.59
N ALA A 100 10.37 2.40 9.18
CA ALA A 100 10.64 3.75 9.64
C ALA A 100 10.75 4.74 8.47
N TYR A 101 11.48 4.36 7.41
CA TYR A 101 11.63 5.17 6.21
C TYR A 101 10.28 5.51 5.56
N PHE A 102 9.43 4.51 5.30
CA PHE A 102 8.13 4.73 4.65
C PHE A 102 7.15 5.52 5.52
N ARG A 103 7.21 5.34 6.85
CA ARG A 103 6.40 6.12 7.78
C ARG A 103 6.77 7.60 7.72
N ARG A 104 8.06 7.93 7.81
CA ARG A 104 8.54 9.31 7.69
C ARG A 104 8.13 9.94 6.36
N LYS A 105 8.28 9.20 5.24
CA LYS A 105 7.84 9.70 3.92
C LYS A 105 6.34 9.98 3.86
N ALA A 106 5.52 9.14 4.50
CA ALA A 106 4.08 9.36 4.57
C ALA A 106 3.72 10.59 5.43
N GLU A 107 4.42 10.80 6.54
CA GLU A 107 4.25 11.97 7.40
C GLU A 107 4.63 13.27 6.65
N GLU A 108 5.75 13.28 5.94
CA GLU A 108 6.17 14.41 5.09
C GLU A 108 5.12 14.75 4.02
N ALA A 109 4.61 13.73 3.31
CA ALA A 109 3.59 13.92 2.29
C ALA A 109 2.26 14.46 2.87
N ALA A 110 1.90 14.03 4.08
CA ALA A 110 0.70 14.52 4.75
C ALA A 110 0.82 16.01 5.14
N VAL A 111 2.00 16.45 5.56
CA VAL A 111 2.28 17.87 5.87
C VAL A 111 2.16 18.74 4.62
N GLU A 112 2.73 18.30 3.49
CA GLU A 112 2.63 19.01 2.21
C GLU A 112 1.18 19.13 1.74
N ALA A 113 0.42 18.03 1.79
CA ALA A 113 -1.00 18.03 1.42
C ALA A 113 -1.85 18.94 2.34
N ALA A 114 -1.55 18.97 3.63
CA ALA A 114 -2.24 19.86 4.58
C ALA A 114 -1.94 21.34 4.29
N ALA A 115 -0.69 21.67 3.95
CA ALA A 115 -0.30 23.02 3.57
C ALA A 115 -1.00 23.49 2.28
N GLU A 116 -1.11 22.62 1.28
CA GLU A 116 -1.84 22.91 0.03
C GLU A 116 -3.34 23.12 0.30
N ALA A 117 -3.96 22.25 1.11
CA ALA A 117 -5.35 22.39 1.51
C ALA A 117 -5.62 23.70 2.27
N ALA A 118 -4.72 24.09 3.19
CA ALA A 118 -4.84 25.34 3.92
C ALA A 118 -4.77 26.57 3.00
N ALA A 119 -3.85 26.57 2.02
CA ALA A 119 -3.73 27.63 1.04
C ALA A 119 -4.99 27.76 0.17
N LEU A 120 -5.61 26.63 -0.22
CA LEU A 120 -6.87 26.64 -0.96
C LEU A 120 -8.04 27.19 -0.13
N LEU A 121 -8.11 26.88 1.17
CA LEU A 121 -9.15 27.40 2.07
C LEU A 121 -9.01 28.91 2.31
N ASP A 122 -7.79 29.41 2.45
CA ASP A 122 -7.50 30.85 2.59
C ASP A 122 -7.96 31.62 1.34
N ILE A 123 -7.65 31.10 0.14
CA ILE A 123 -8.12 31.66 -1.13
C ILE A 123 -9.65 31.65 -1.22
N ALA A 124 -10.32 30.61 -0.71
CA ALA A 124 -11.77 30.47 -0.75
C ALA A 124 -12.51 31.31 0.31
N GLY A 125 -11.80 32.00 1.21
CA GLY A 125 -12.40 32.82 2.27
C GLY A 125 -13.19 32.03 3.32
N GLY A 126 -12.88 30.74 3.50
CA GLY A 126 -13.58 29.89 4.46
C GLY A 126 -13.04 30.06 5.89
N GLU A 127 -13.92 30.29 6.88
CA GLU A 127 -13.52 30.25 8.29
C GLU A 127 -12.92 28.89 8.65
N ALA A 128 -11.60 28.85 8.83
CA ALA A 128 -10.85 27.64 9.12
C ALA A 128 -11.17 27.14 10.53
N ARG A 129 -11.93 26.04 10.63
CA ARG A 129 -11.83 25.17 11.82
C ARG A 129 -10.41 24.64 11.89
N SER A 130 -9.81 24.67 13.08
CA SER A 130 -8.35 24.62 13.25
C SER A 130 -7.70 23.44 12.52
N LEU A 131 -6.54 23.70 11.91
CA LEU A 131 -5.70 22.73 11.20
C LEU A 131 -5.41 21.46 12.01
N GLU A 132 -5.36 21.56 13.34
CA GLU A 132 -5.15 20.42 14.25
C GLU A 132 -6.32 19.44 14.21
N GLU A 133 -7.56 19.92 14.11
CA GLU A 133 -8.77 19.09 14.08
C GLU A 133 -8.90 18.32 12.76
N TRP A 134 -8.44 18.92 11.65
CA TRP A 134 -8.47 18.30 10.32
C TRP A 134 -7.35 17.27 10.12
N ALA A 135 -6.14 17.54 10.64
CA ALA A 135 -5.01 16.63 10.56
C ALA A 135 -5.14 15.39 11.47
N LEU A 136 -5.84 15.51 12.61
CA LEU A 136 -6.00 14.44 13.60
C LEU A 136 -7.30 13.63 13.44
N GLY A 137 -8.16 13.99 12.49
CA GLY A 137 -9.41 13.28 12.23
C GLY A 137 -9.18 11.83 11.76
N PRO A 138 -9.96 10.84 12.25
CA PRO A 138 -9.74 9.41 11.99
C PRO A 138 -9.80 9.03 10.50
N SER A 139 -10.42 9.87 9.67
CA SER A 139 -10.60 9.69 8.22
C SER A 139 -9.50 10.31 7.37
N ASN A 140 -8.59 11.12 7.95
CA ASN A 140 -7.61 11.89 7.19
C ASN A 140 -6.20 11.30 7.20
N ARG A 141 -6.06 10.01 7.53
CA ARG A 141 -4.86 9.24 7.20
C ARG A 141 -4.81 9.10 5.69
N VAL A 142 -4.12 10.03 5.05
CA VAL A 142 -3.84 10.09 3.62
C VAL A 142 -3.52 8.68 3.11
N GLY A 143 -4.52 8.07 2.49
CA GLY A 143 -4.27 7.07 1.47
C GLY A 143 -3.57 7.81 0.35
N THR A 144 -2.41 7.28 -0.04
CA THR A 144 -1.56 7.78 -1.13
C THR A 144 -2.40 8.36 -2.25
N THR A 145 -2.53 9.68 -2.30
CA THR A 145 -3.23 10.34 -3.40
C THR A 145 -2.30 10.27 -4.60
N GLU A 146 -2.77 9.63 -5.67
CA GLU A 146 -2.13 9.62 -6.97
C GLU A 146 -1.76 11.05 -7.38
N VAL A 147 -0.47 11.30 -7.56
CA VAL A 147 -0.02 12.37 -8.46
C VAL A 147 -0.30 11.87 -9.87
N ALA A 148 -1.53 12.05 -10.33
CA ALA A 148 -1.91 11.86 -11.72
C ALA A 148 -1.23 12.96 -12.55
N SER A 149 0.00 12.68 -12.99
CA SER A 149 0.65 13.45 -14.06
C SER A 149 -0.05 13.16 -15.37
N HIS A 150 -0.92 14.06 -15.83
CA HIS A 150 -1.17 14.30 -17.26
C HIS A 150 -1.80 15.69 -17.46
N ARG A 151 -0.95 16.71 -17.66
CA ARG A 151 -1.31 17.91 -18.42
C ARG A 151 -0.60 17.84 -19.77
N SER A 152 -1.31 17.34 -20.76
CA SER A 152 -1.08 17.70 -22.16
C SER A 152 -2.32 18.47 -22.62
N ALA A 153 -2.34 19.76 -22.29
CA ALA A 153 -3.28 20.71 -22.87
C ALA A 153 -2.79 21.07 -24.27
N GLY A 154 -3.34 20.43 -25.29
CA GLY A 154 -3.37 20.99 -26.63
C GLY A 154 -4.40 22.12 -26.63
N LEU A 155 -3.94 23.36 -26.48
CA LEU A 155 -4.76 24.54 -26.68
C LEU A 155 -5.09 24.66 -28.17
N GLY A 156 -6.38 24.61 -28.47
CA GLY A 156 -6.92 24.94 -29.79
C GLY A 156 -6.68 26.40 -30.12
N ALA A 157 -6.22 26.65 -31.34
CA ALA A 157 -6.21 27.97 -31.96
C ALA A 157 -7.65 28.36 -32.34
N ALA A 158 -8.07 29.55 -31.92
CA ALA A 158 -9.31 30.20 -32.34
C ALA A 158 -9.21 30.73 -33.78
N PRO A 159 -10.32 30.80 -34.53
CA PRO A 159 -10.33 31.13 -35.96
C PRO A 159 -10.25 32.64 -36.24
N PRO A 160 -9.85 33.05 -37.46
CA PRO A 160 -10.09 34.41 -37.95
C PRO A 160 -11.56 34.61 -38.36
#